data_AF-A0A7Z9D6T4-F1
#
_entry.id   AF-A0A7Z9D6T4-F1
#
_cell.length_a   1.000
_cell.length_b   1.000
_cell.length_c   1.000
_cell.angle_alpha   90.00
_cell.angle_beta   90.00
_cell.angle_gamma   90.00
#
_symmetry.space_group_name_H-M   'P 1'
#
loop_
_entity.id
_entity.type
_entity.pdbx_description
1 polymer ?
#
loop_
_entity_poly.entity_id
_entity_poly.type
_entity_poly.pdbx_seq_one_letter_code
_entity_poly.pdbx_strand_id
1 'polypeptide(L)' 'MPDTDWRDAQYDMLHLPVTETIRYHYDFNGNRTATVLLDGEVQNYFYDLHDQLVKVEIFRKDGMKEA' A
#
# COMPACT_ATOMS: atom_id res chain seq x y z
N MET A 1 32.63 -15.50 -23.71
CA MET A 1 31.82 -15.09 -22.54
C MET A 1 31.33 -13.69 -22.86
N PRO A 2 30.04 -13.36 -22.84
CA PRO A 2 29.62 -12.00 -23.20
C PRO A 2 30.03 -11.04 -22.10
N ASP A 3 30.85 -10.06 -22.47
CA ASP A 3 31.25 -8.90 -21.67
C ASP A 3 30.02 -8.04 -21.36
N THR A 4 29.27 -8.44 -20.34
CA THR A 4 28.15 -7.64 -19.83
C THR A 4 28.75 -6.58 -18.93
N ASP A 5 29.00 -5.40 -19.50
CA ASP A 5 29.47 -4.22 -18.78
C ASP A 5 28.34 -3.73 -17.86
N TRP A 6 28.45 -4.07 -16.58
CA TRP A 6 27.52 -3.70 -15.52
C TRP A 6 27.49 -2.18 -15.23
N ARG A 7 28.34 -1.38 -15.90
CA ARG A 7 28.40 0.07 -15.75
C ARG A 7 27.58 0.80 -16.81
N ASP A 8 26.89 0.06 -17.69
CA ASP A 8 26.00 0.65 -18.67
C ASP A 8 24.76 1.23 -17.97
N ALA A 9 24.57 2.55 -18.05
CA ALA A 9 23.46 3.26 -17.39
C ALA A 9 22.07 2.79 -17.86
N GLN A 10 22.02 2.07 -18.99
CA GLN A 10 20.83 1.45 -19.55
C GLN A 10 20.33 0.25 -18.73
N TYR A 11 21.20 -0.42 -17.95
CA TYR A 11 20.82 -1.54 -17.07
C TYR A 11 20.06 -1.08 -15.82
N ASP A 12 20.47 0.06 -15.24
CA ASP A 12 19.81 0.72 -14.11
C ASP A 12 18.39 1.18 -14.47
N MET A 13 18.17 1.62 -15.72
CA MET A 13 16.83 2.02 -16.20
C MET A 13 15.84 0.87 -16.37
N LEU A 14 16.31 -0.37 -16.58
CA LEU A 14 15.44 -1.54 -16.77
C LEU A 14 14.97 -2.16 -15.46
N HIS A 15 15.61 -1.83 -14.34
CA HIS A 15 15.27 -2.29 -13.00
C HIS A 15 14.90 -1.10 -12.11
N LEU A 16 14.02 -0.22 -12.61
CA LEU A 16 13.31 0.69 -11.72
C LEU A 16 12.65 -0.16 -10.63
N PRO A 17 12.99 0.03 -9.34
CA PRO A 17 12.31 -0.69 -8.28
C PRO A 17 10.84 -0.29 -8.36
N VAL A 18 9.97 -1.24 -8.70
CA VAL A 18 8.54 -1.10 -8.41
C VAL A 18 8.44 -1.03 -6.89
N THR A 19 8.33 0.20 -6.39
CA THR A 19 8.16 0.46 -4.97
C THR A 19 6.70 0.26 -4.63
N GLU A 20 6.38 -0.96 -4.22
CA GLU A 20 5.12 -1.26 -3.57
C GLU A 20 4.97 -0.41 -2.29
N THR A 21 4.08 0.58 -2.32
CA THR A 21 3.86 1.52 -1.21
C THR A 21 2.52 1.25 -0.52
N ILE A 22 2.57 0.79 0.73
CA ILE A 22 1.40 0.77 1.62
C ILE A 22 1.31 2.13 2.33
N ARG A 23 0.13 2.76 2.30
CA ARG A 23 -0.08 4.05 2.97
C ARG A 23 -0.86 3.86 4.25
N TYR A 24 -0.37 4.48 5.31
CA TYR A 24 -1.00 4.49 6.63
C TYR A 24 -1.35 5.92 7.01
N HIS A 25 -2.58 6.11 7.49
CA HIS A 25 -3.07 7.38 8.01
C HIS A 25 -3.31 7.25 9.50
N TYR A 26 -2.93 8.29 10.23
CA TYR A 26 -3.07 8.37 11.67
C TYR A 26 -3.81 9.66 12.06
N ASP A 27 -4.59 9.60 13.12
CA ASP A 27 -5.14 10.79 13.77
C ASP A 27 -4.11 11.46 14.69
N PHE A 28 -4.53 12.52 15.37
CA PHE A 28 -3.68 13.26 16.31
C PHE A 28 -3.31 12.43 17.55
N ASN A 29 -4.17 11.49 17.94
CA ASN A 29 -3.97 10.60 19.08
C ASN A 29 -2.99 9.46 18.77
N GLY A 30 -2.63 9.29 17.49
CA GLY A 30 -1.74 8.23 17.01
C GLY A 30 -2.48 6.94 16.64
N ASN A 31 -3.81 6.96 16.60
CA ASN A 31 -4.57 5.82 16.13
C ASN A 31 -4.56 5.77 14.61
N ARG A 32 -4.45 4.55 14.07
CA ARG A 32 -4.47 4.35 12.61
C ARG A 32 -5.90 4.46 12.10
N THR A 33 -6.21 5.50 11.33
CA THR A 33 -7.56 5.75 10.80
C THR A 33 -7.79 5.15 9.41
N ALA A 34 -6.74 4.95 8.62
CA ALA A 34 -6.84 4.27 7.33
C ALA A 34 -5.56 3.53 6.91
N THR A 35 -5.74 2.43 6.18
CA THR A 35 -4.68 1.70 5.49
C THR A 35 -5.07 1.54 4.04
N VAL A 36 -4.19 1.94 3.12
CA VAL A 36 -4.33 1.69 1.68
C VAL A 36 -3.28 0.68 1.27
N LEU A 37 -3.74 -0.52 0.92
CA LEU A 37 -2.92 -1.64 0.46
C LEU A 37 -2.60 -1.54 -1.04
N LEU A 38 -1.67 -2.38 -1.46
CA LEU A 38 -1.11 -2.42 -2.82
C LEU A 38 -2.10 -2.88 -3.88
N ASP A 39 -3.00 -3.79 -3.47
CA ASP A 39 -4.11 -4.31 -4.26
C ASP A 39 -5.24 -3.27 -4.43
N GLY A 40 -5.14 -2.12 -3.76
CA GLY A 40 -6.16 -1.10 -3.71
C GLY A 40 -7.25 -1.37 -2.69
N GLU A 41 -7.09 -2.38 -1.82
CA GLU A 41 -7.95 -2.53 -0.65
C GLU A 41 -7.72 -1.34 0.29
N VAL A 42 -8.83 -0.72 0.71
CA VAL A 42 -8.83 0.38 1.68
C VAL A 42 -9.50 -0.09 2.95
N GLN A 43 -8.80 0.00 4.07
CA GLN A 43 -9.32 -0.31 5.39
C GLN A 43 -9.45 0.98 6.19
N ASN A 44 -10.66 1.35 6.58
CA ASN A 44 -10.92 2.49 7.45
C ASN A 44 -11.24 2.01 8.86
N TYR A 45 -10.67 2.68 9.86
CA TYR A 45 -10.79 2.36 11.27
C TYR A 45 -11.45 3.54 11.98
N PHE A 46 -12.52 3.26 12.73
CA PHE A 46 -13.27 4.26 13.46
C PHE A 46 -13.11 4.02 14.95
N TYR A 47 -12.78 5.08 15.67
CA TYR A 47 -12.57 5.07 17.11
C TYR A 47 -13.67 5.89 17.80
N ASP A 48 -14.03 5.50 19.03
CA ASP A 48 -14.87 6.33 19.90
C ASP A 48 -14.07 7.44 20.59
N LEU A 49 -14.75 8.22 21.43
CA LEU A 49 -14.13 9.31 22.21
C LEU A 49 -13.14 8.83 23.28
N HIS A 50 -13.05 7.52 23.54
CA HIS A 50 -12.13 6.91 24.48
C HIS A 50 -10.98 6.17 23.79
N ASP A 51 -10.73 6.48 22.51
CA ASP A 51 -9.70 5.84 21.67
C ASP A 51 -9.92 4.33 21.47
N GLN A 52 -11.15 3.84 21.59
CA GLN A 52 -11.48 2.43 21.36
C GLN A 52 -12.00 2.22 19.94
N LEU A 53 -11.46 1.19 19.26
CA LEU A 53 -11.91 0.82 17.92
C LEU A 53 -13.36 0.32 17.97
N VAL A 54 -14.27 1.03 17.30
CA VAL A 54 -15.69 0.68 17.25
C VAL A 54 -16.11 0.07 15.93
N LYS A 55 -15.43 0.38 14.83
CA LYS A 55 -15.78 -0.12 13.50
C LYS A 55 -14.56 -0.22 12.60
N VAL A 56 -14.56 -1.24 11.74
CA VAL A 56 -13.63 -1.35 10.61
C VAL A 56 -14.45 -1.50 9.33
N GLU A 57 -14.15 -0.70 8.33
CA GLU A 57 -14.72 -0.81 7.00
C GLU A 57 -13.64 -1.21 6.01
N ILE A 58 -13.84 -2.33 5.33
CA ILE A 58 -12.91 -2.86 4.33
C ILE A 58 -13.55 -2.72 2.95
N PHE A 59 -12.89 -1.96 2.09
CA PHE A 59 -13.27 -1.77 0.70
C PHE A 59 -12.26 -2.51 -0.16
N ARG A 60 -12.65 -3.69 -0.65
CA ARG A 60 -11.87 -4.42 -1.63
C ARG A 60 -12.11 -3.83 -3.00
N LYS A 61 -11.04 -3.59 -3.76
CA LYS A 61 -11.13 -3.18 -5.17
C LYS A 61 -11.49 -4.35 -6.08
N ASP A 62 -11.70 -5.55 -5.53
CA ASP A 62 -12.13 -6.72 -6.27
C ASP A 62 -13.59 -6.57 -6.72
N GLY A 63 -13.75 -5.90 -7.85
CA GLY A 63 -14.91 -6.03 -8.71
C GLY A 63 -14.72 -7.15 -9.73
N MET A 64 -13.90 -8.18 -9.47
CA MET A 64 -13.91 -9.37 -10.30
C MET A 64 -15.12 -10.19 -9.88
N LYS A 65 -16.27 -9.88 -10.48
CA LYS A 65 -17.26 -10.92 -10.76
C LYS A 65 -16.49 -12.02 -11.51
N GLU A 66 -16.22 -13.13 -10.82
CA GLU A 66 -15.97 -14.39 -11.53
C GLU A 66 -17.17 -14.61 -12.46
N ALA A 67 -16.87 -14.80 -13.75
CA ALA A 67 -17.84 -15.02 -14.82
C ALA A 67 -18.30 -16.48 -14.87
#